data_AF-A0A9W6VIY9-F1
#
_entry.id   AF-A0A9W6VIY9-F1
#
_cell.length_a   1.000
_cell.length_b   1.000
_cell.length_c   1.000
_cell.angle_alpha   90.00
_cell.angle_beta   90.00
_cell.angle_gamma   90.00
#
_symmetry.space_group_name_H-M   'P 1'
#
loop_
_entity.id
_entity.type
_entity.pdbx_description
1 polymer ?
#
loop_
_entity_poly.entity_id
_entity_poly.type
_entity_poly.pdbx_seq_one_letter_code
_entity_poly.pdbx_strand_id
1 'polypeptide(L)'
;MTNEGVEAVRRVRVSQAARLTTAVVALALGLTACGSKDTGATGTGTSPVSVPAASAPSDSASASSNNTDSAGGARTPGEAVSAWVTQILQEEYTKACQSSAVVAAEAGQDPATMCESGGGAVSSMKHLHDAWAKPGITLPPAAKVKVDDVDPKGDTATVPDTSIKLGDKSLRDLELIGSSGDTSSFRLDLQVVKKDGAWYVGGMDILRSS
;
A
#
# COMPACT_ATOMS: atom_id res chain seq x y z
N MET A 1 -8.89 -20.82 -58.03
CA MET A 1 -8.20 -19.72 -57.32
C MET A 1 -7.27 -20.36 -56.31
N THR A 2 -5.99 -20.02 -56.41
CA THR A 2 -4.81 -20.77 -55.96
C THR A 2 -4.53 -20.63 -54.46
N ASN A 3 -4.15 -21.74 -53.85
CA ASN A 3 -3.53 -21.87 -52.52
C ASN A 3 -2.07 -21.43 -52.59
N GLU A 4 -1.68 -20.41 -51.81
CA GLU A 4 -0.31 -20.09 -51.36
C GLU A 4 -0.46 -19.25 -50.08
N GLY A 5 0.24 -19.44 -48.96
CA GLY A 5 1.30 -20.39 -48.66
C GLY A 5 1.86 -20.17 -47.24
N VAL A 6 2.53 -21.23 -46.78
CA VAL A 6 3.78 -21.23 -45.99
C VAL A 6 3.66 -21.08 -44.47
N GLU A 7 3.57 -22.25 -43.83
CA GLU A 7 4.25 -22.55 -42.56
C GLU A 7 5.73 -22.15 -42.61
N ALA A 8 6.21 -21.47 -41.57
CA ALA A 8 7.63 -21.35 -41.28
C ALA A 8 7.91 -21.67 -39.81
N VAL A 9 8.01 -22.97 -39.53
CA VAL A 9 8.74 -23.50 -38.37
C VAL A 9 10.21 -23.14 -38.54
N ARG A 10 10.77 -22.39 -37.57
CA ARG A 10 12.22 -22.43 -37.31
C ARG A 10 12.53 -22.37 -35.82
N ARG A 11 12.82 -23.56 -35.28
CA ARG A 11 13.60 -23.75 -34.06
C ARG A 11 14.96 -23.06 -34.22
N VAL A 12 15.38 -22.28 -33.22
CA VAL A 12 16.79 -22.00 -32.97
C VAL A 12 17.10 -22.14 -31.48
N ARG A 13 17.68 -23.31 -31.17
CA ARG A 13 18.78 -23.63 -30.24
C ARG A 13 18.75 -23.14 -28.78
N VAL A 14 18.49 -24.12 -27.93
CA VAL A 14 19.17 -24.41 -26.65
C VAL A 14 20.68 -24.15 -26.71
N SER A 15 21.25 -23.47 -25.70
CA SER A 15 22.41 -23.97 -24.90
C SER A 15 23.03 -22.91 -23.97
N GLN A 16 23.15 -23.29 -22.69
CA GLN A 16 24.23 -23.00 -21.72
C GLN A 16 24.36 -21.53 -21.21
N ALA A 17 24.66 -21.25 -19.94
CA ALA A 17 25.51 -22.01 -19.02
C ALA A 17 25.11 -21.78 -17.55
N ALA A 18 25.29 -22.84 -16.77
CA ALA A 18 25.34 -22.82 -15.32
C ALA A 18 26.42 -21.86 -14.80
N ARG A 19 26.10 -21.13 -13.72
CA ARG A 19 27.07 -20.86 -12.64
C ARG A 19 26.35 -20.91 -11.29
N LEU A 20 26.60 -22.00 -10.58
CA LEU A 20 26.53 -22.05 -9.12
C LEU A 20 27.55 -21.07 -8.55
N THR A 21 27.14 -20.24 -7.59
CA THR A 21 28.04 -19.86 -6.50
C THR A 21 27.25 -19.66 -5.22
N THR A 22 27.34 -20.67 -4.36
CA THR A 22 26.98 -20.64 -2.94
C THR A 22 27.92 -19.70 -2.20
N ALA A 23 27.40 -18.78 -1.39
CA ALA A 23 28.16 -18.17 -0.31
C ALA A 23 27.22 -17.89 0.87
N VAL A 24 27.29 -18.80 1.85
CA VAL A 24 26.72 -18.64 3.19
C VAL A 24 27.63 -17.68 3.95
N VAL A 25 27.08 -16.59 4.48
CA VAL A 25 27.72 -15.81 5.55
C VAL A 25 26.75 -15.74 6.73
N ALA A 26 27.04 -16.58 7.72
CA ALA A 26 26.55 -16.45 9.08
C ALA A 26 27.50 -15.54 9.88
N LEU A 27 26.96 -14.76 10.82
CA LEU A 27 27.56 -14.06 11.98
C LEU A 27 26.79 -12.73 12.18
N ALA A 28 26.44 -12.24 13.35
CA ALA A 28 26.57 -12.69 14.73
C ALA A 28 25.61 -11.85 15.60
N LEU A 29 25.17 -12.42 16.72
CA LEU A 29 24.45 -11.76 17.80
C LEU A 29 25.31 -10.66 18.45
N GLY A 30 24.70 -9.51 18.74
CA GLY A 30 25.32 -8.42 19.50
C GLY A 30 24.31 -7.70 20.39
N LEU A 31 24.01 -8.30 21.55
CA LEU A 31 23.36 -7.60 22.68
C LEU A 31 24.34 -6.59 23.27
N THR A 32 23.98 -5.31 23.29
CA THR A 32 24.59 -4.33 24.19
C THR A 32 23.50 -3.72 25.07
N ALA A 33 23.41 -4.27 26.27
CA ALA A 33 22.84 -3.61 27.42
C ALA A 33 23.83 -2.52 27.88
N CYS A 34 23.36 -1.29 28.07
CA CYS A 34 24.03 -0.34 28.94
C CYS A 34 22.98 0.54 29.62
N GLY A 35 22.90 0.39 30.94
CA GLY A 35 22.06 1.20 31.81
C GLY A 35 22.77 2.46 32.29
N SER A 36 21.96 3.37 32.83
CA SER A 36 22.30 4.43 33.78
C SER A 36 20.95 4.72 34.46
N LYS A 37 20.66 4.30 35.69
CA LYS A 37 21.25 4.64 37.00
C LYS A 37 21.34 6.15 37.21
N ASP A 38 20.23 6.73 37.68
CA ASP A 38 20.28 7.93 38.51
C ASP A 38 19.43 7.75 39.77
N THR A 39 19.99 8.32 40.83
CA THR A 39 19.75 8.03 42.23
C THR A 39 19.17 9.29 42.88
N GLY A 40 18.19 9.15 43.76
CA GLY A 40 17.81 10.18 44.72
C GLY A 40 16.30 10.42 44.77
N ALA A 41 15.67 10.69 45.91
CA ALA A 41 16.05 10.58 47.30
C ALA A 41 14.74 10.49 48.10
N THR A 42 14.87 9.91 49.29
CA THR A 42 13.88 9.60 50.32
C THR A 42 13.17 10.83 50.90
N GLY A 43 11.90 10.67 51.30
CA GLY A 43 11.26 11.59 52.24
C GLY A 43 9.75 11.39 52.44
N THR A 44 9.38 10.51 53.38
CA THR A 44 8.26 10.60 54.36
C THR A 44 7.04 11.46 53.98
N GLY A 45 5.80 10.97 53.83
CA GLY A 45 5.06 10.00 54.63
C GLY A 45 3.87 10.71 55.31
N THR A 46 2.63 10.43 54.88
CA THR A 46 1.37 10.46 55.68
C THR A 46 0.22 9.95 54.78
N SER A 47 -0.37 8.82 55.16
CA SER A 47 -1.74 8.40 54.82
C SER A 47 -2.54 8.38 56.14
N PRO A 48 -3.89 8.30 56.19
CA PRO A 48 -4.84 8.06 55.10
C PRO A 48 -6.10 8.98 55.14
N VAL A 49 -6.92 8.95 54.09
CA VAL A 49 -8.39 8.83 54.19
C VAL A 49 -8.89 8.18 52.90
N SER A 50 -9.66 7.10 53.07
CA SER A 50 -10.37 6.38 52.02
C SER A 50 -11.82 6.83 51.94
N VAL A 51 -12.33 7.07 50.73
CA VAL A 51 -13.69 6.70 50.25
C VAL A 51 -13.76 6.82 48.70
N PRO A 52 -14.66 6.08 48.02
CA PRO A 52 -14.36 5.52 46.69
C PRO A 52 -15.13 6.14 45.51
N ALA A 53 -14.74 5.66 44.31
CA ALA A 53 -15.51 5.53 43.06
C ALA A 53 -15.58 6.73 42.08
N ALA A 54 -14.81 6.63 41.00
CA ALA A 54 -15.33 6.64 39.62
C ALA A 54 -14.23 6.16 38.66
N SER A 55 -14.48 5.06 37.96
CA SER A 55 -13.62 4.53 36.91
C SER A 55 -13.71 5.43 35.67
N ALA A 56 -12.59 5.97 35.21
CA ALA A 56 -12.43 6.50 33.85
C ALA A 56 -11.10 5.96 33.29
N PRO A 57 -11.10 5.26 32.15
CA PRO A 57 -9.88 4.71 31.58
C PRO A 57 -9.06 5.80 30.87
N SER A 58 -7.81 5.91 31.32
CA SER A 58 -6.58 6.19 30.57
C SER A 58 -6.68 7.07 29.32
N ASP A 59 -6.37 8.35 29.49
CA ASP A 59 -5.72 9.16 28.47
C ASP A 59 -4.35 8.56 28.16
N SER A 60 -4.29 7.68 27.15
CA SER A 60 -3.03 7.36 26.49
C SER A 60 -2.61 8.60 25.70
N ALA A 61 -1.72 9.37 26.30
CA ALA A 61 -0.89 10.33 25.61
C ALA A 61 -0.13 9.61 24.50
N SER A 62 -0.62 9.71 23.26
CA SER A 62 0.17 9.39 22.07
C SER A 62 1.21 10.47 21.88
N ALA A 63 2.31 10.35 22.60
CA ALA A 63 3.59 10.88 22.14
C ALA A 63 3.94 10.12 20.85
N SER A 64 3.82 10.78 19.70
CA SER A 64 4.54 10.35 18.49
C SER A 64 5.69 11.31 18.29
N SER A 65 6.81 10.85 18.84
CA SER A 65 8.17 11.28 18.56
C SER A 65 8.44 11.36 17.06
N ASN A 66 9.12 12.45 16.69
CA ASN A 66 10.11 12.57 15.62
C ASN A 66 9.77 11.90 14.29
N ASN A 67 9.13 12.68 13.42
CA ASN A 67 9.22 12.47 11.97
C ASN A 67 10.67 12.69 11.54
N THR A 68 11.43 11.59 11.43
CA THR A 68 12.54 11.56 10.50
C THR A 68 11.92 11.40 9.12
N ASP A 69 12.01 12.46 8.32
CA ASP A 69 11.62 12.48 6.93
C ASP A 69 12.23 11.28 6.18
N SER A 70 11.36 10.36 5.76
CA SER A 70 11.71 9.30 4.82
C SER A 70 10.63 9.31 3.75
N ALA A 71 11.06 9.68 2.54
CA ALA A 71 10.33 9.77 1.28
C ALA A 71 8.96 9.05 1.24
N GLY A 72 7.87 9.76 1.59
CA GLY A 72 6.51 9.55 1.07
C GLY A 72 5.76 8.23 1.32
N GLY A 73 6.37 7.19 1.89
CA GLY A 73 5.75 5.88 2.08
C GLY A 73 4.94 5.74 3.38
N ALA A 74 3.95 4.84 3.39
CA ALA A 74 3.07 4.61 4.54
C ALA A 74 3.63 3.59 5.54
N ARG A 75 3.13 3.59 6.79
CA ARG A 75 3.61 2.68 7.85
C ARG A 75 2.92 1.32 7.81
N THR A 76 1.71 1.25 7.25
CA THR A 76 0.97 0.00 7.05
C THR A 76 0.48 -0.15 5.60
N PRO A 77 0.15 -1.37 5.16
CA PRO A 77 -0.43 -1.58 3.83
C PRO A 77 -1.76 -0.84 3.63
N GLY A 78 -2.63 -0.86 4.65
CA GLY A 78 -3.93 -0.20 4.61
C GLY A 78 -3.80 1.32 4.49
N GLU A 79 -2.83 1.93 5.18
CA GLU A 79 -2.53 3.36 5.04
C GLU A 79 -2.04 3.71 3.64
N ALA A 80 -1.17 2.88 3.04
CA ALA A 80 -0.67 3.09 1.68
C ALA A 80 -1.83 3.11 0.67
N VAL A 81 -2.69 2.11 0.72
CA VAL A 81 -3.87 2.01 -0.16
C VAL A 81 -4.85 3.16 0.09
N SER A 82 -5.15 3.45 1.35
CA SER A 82 -6.07 4.55 1.70
C SER A 82 -5.58 5.88 1.15
N ALA A 83 -4.29 6.18 1.30
CA ALA A 83 -3.69 7.42 0.80
C ALA A 83 -3.70 7.47 -0.73
N TRP A 84 -3.31 6.38 -1.39
CA TRP A 84 -3.26 6.29 -2.85
C TRP A 84 -4.64 6.44 -3.50
N VAL A 85 -5.66 5.73 -3.00
CA VAL A 85 -7.05 5.87 -3.48
C VAL A 85 -7.56 7.30 -3.23
N THR A 86 -7.24 7.87 -2.06
CA THR A 86 -7.61 9.26 -1.74
C THR A 86 -6.99 10.25 -2.73
N GLN A 87 -5.73 10.06 -3.12
CA GLN A 87 -5.06 10.91 -4.11
C GLN A 87 -5.72 10.80 -5.48
N ILE A 88 -6.09 9.59 -5.92
CA ILE A 88 -6.82 9.38 -7.18
C ILE A 88 -8.17 10.11 -7.16
N LEU A 89 -8.94 9.95 -6.07
CA LEU A 89 -10.26 10.59 -5.91
C LEU A 89 -10.21 12.12 -5.77
N GLN A 90 -9.06 12.68 -5.42
CA GLN A 90 -8.81 14.13 -5.40
C GLN A 90 -8.17 14.63 -6.70
N GLU A 91 -8.06 13.77 -7.72
CA GLU A 91 -7.39 14.06 -8.99
C GLU A 91 -5.90 14.42 -8.85
N GLU A 92 -5.28 14.04 -7.72
CA GLU A 92 -3.86 14.24 -7.40
C GLU A 92 -3.01 13.14 -8.05
N TYR A 93 -3.19 12.92 -9.35
CA TYR A 93 -2.66 11.77 -10.08
C TYR A 93 -1.13 11.69 -10.06
N THR A 94 -0.43 12.82 -10.03
CA THR A 94 1.04 12.84 -9.91
C THR A 94 1.49 12.26 -8.57
N LYS A 95 0.78 12.56 -7.48
CA LYS A 95 1.08 12.01 -6.14
C LYS A 95 0.74 10.52 -6.06
N ALA A 96 -0.39 10.12 -6.64
CA ALA A 96 -0.77 8.71 -6.76
C ALA A 96 0.26 7.92 -7.60
N CYS A 97 0.78 8.53 -8.66
CA CYS A 97 1.84 7.93 -9.46
C CYS A 97 3.14 7.80 -8.66
N GLN A 98 3.58 8.85 -7.96
CA GLN A 98 4.79 8.80 -7.14
C GLN A 98 4.72 7.73 -6.05
N SER A 99 3.56 7.59 -5.38
CA SER A 99 3.35 6.57 -4.34
C SER A 99 3.24 5.13 -4.86
N SER A 100 3.22 4.94 -6.19
CA SER A 100 3.37 3.63 -6.85
C SER A 100 4.72 3.44 -7.56
N ALA A 101 5.27 4.50 -8.12
CA ALA A 101 6.49 4.48 -8.92
C ALA A 101 7.72 4.09 -8.10
N VAL A 102 7.70 4.30 -6.77
CA VAL A 102 8.77 3.85 -5.87
C VAL A 102 9.02 2.33 -5.99
N VAL A 103 7.99 1.53 -6.24
CA VAL A 103 8.13 0.08 -6.41
C VAL A 103 8.77 -0.27 -7.76
N ALA A 104 8.47 0.50 -8.81
CA ALA A 104 9.01 0.29 -10.16
C ALA A 104 10.38 0.94 -10.40
N ALA A 105 10.77 1.91 -9.56
CA ALA A 105 12.03 2.64 -9.70
C ALA A 105 13.24 1.74 -9.37
N GLU A 106 14.17 1.66 -10.33
CA GLU A 106 15.49 1.07 -10.10
C GLU A 106 16.38 2.01 -9.27
N ALA A 107 17.50 1.48 -8.76
CA ALA A 107 18.42 2.25 -7.94
C ALA A 107 18.94 3.49 -8.69
N GLY A 108 18.69 4.68 -8.12
CA GLY A 108 19.11 5.96 -8.70
C GLY A 108 18.10 6.60 -9.67
N GLN A 109 16.96 5.96 -9.94
CA GLN A 109 15.87 6.54 -10.72
C GLN A 109 14.92 7.30 -9.80
N ASP A 110 14.59 8.55 -10.16
CA ASP A 110 13.64 9.36 -9.40
C ASP A 110 12.18 9.02 -9.78
N PRO A 111 11.35 8.57 -8.82
CA PRO A 111 9.94 8.25 -9.06
C PRO A 111 9.12 9.45 -9.54
N ALA A 112 9.46 10.68 -9.13
CA ALA A 112 8.74 11.87 -9.57
C ALA A 112 8.92 12.13 -11.06
N THR A 113 10.15 12.03 -11.56
CA THR A 113 10.49 12.16 -12.98
C THR A 113 9.75 11.13 -13.86
N MET A 114 9.50 9.92 -13.35
CA MET A 114 8.69 8.92 -14.07
C MET A 114 7.22 9.37 -14.27
N CYS A 115 6.70 10.15 -13.33
CA CYS A 115 5.31 10.57 -13.28
C CYS A 115 5.03 11.92 -13.95
N GLU A 116 6.05 12.78 -14.11
CA GLU A 116 5.95 14.10 -14.75
C GLU A 116 5.56 14.05 -16.23
N SER A 117 5.87 12.96 -16.92
CA SER A 117 5.55 12.79 -18.34
C SER A 117 4.06 12.61 -18.64
N GLY A 118 3.20 12.50 -17.62
CA GLY A 118 1.76 12.29 -17.80
C GLY A 118 1.42 10.99 -18.55
N GLY A 119 2.35 10.02 -18.53
CA GLY A 119 2.28 8.78 -19.28
C GLY A 119 1.15 7.84 -18.87
N GLY A 120 1.21 6.58 -19.32
CA GLY A 120 0.14 5.58 -19.14
C GLY A 120 -0.37 5.43 -17.70
N ALA A 121 0.49 5.62 -16.69
CA ALA A 121 0.10 5.55 -15.28
C ALA A 121 -0.95 6.61 -14.89
N VAL A 122 -0.77 7.87 -15.33
CA VAL A 122 -1.72 8.95 -15.04
C VAL A 122 -3.05 8.71 -15.76
N SER A 123 -3.02 8.19 -17.00
CA SER A 123 -4.24 7.80 -17.72
C SER A 123 -5.00 6.69 -17.00
N SER A 124 -4.29 5.67 -16.50
CA SER A 124 -4.91 4.61 -15.70
C SER A 124 -5.56 5.15 -14.43
N MET A 125 -4.92 6.09 -13.74
CA MET A 125 -5.49 6.72 -12.53
C MET A 125 -6.74 7.54 -12.83
N LYS A 126 -6.81 8.22 -13.98
CA LYS A 126 -8.04 8.88 -14.43
C LYS A 126 -9.17 7.88 -14.64
N HIS A 127 -8.90 6.73 -15.26
CA HIS A 127 -9.91 5.69 -15.43
C HIS A 127 -10.40 5.12 -14.08
N LEU A 128 -9.51 4.98 -13.10
CA LEU A 128 -9.88 4.57 -11.75
C LEU A 128 -10.72 5.65 -11.04
N HIS A 129 -10.34 6.93 -11.18
CA HIS A 129 -11.15 8.04 -10.70
C HIS A 129 -12.57 7.95 -11.28
N ASP A 130 -12.72 7.82 -12.61
CA ASP A 130 -14.03 7.72 -13.25
C ASP A 130 -14.82 6.47 -12.83
N ALA A 131 -14.11 5.40 -12.46
CA ALA A 131 -14.72 4.19 -11.92
C ALA A 131 -15.28 4.38 -10.51
N TRP A 132 -14.66 5.23 -9.68
CA TRP A 132 -15.01 5.37 -8.26
C TRP A 132 -15.78 6.65 -7.93
N ALA A 133 -15.50 7.75 -8.63
CA ALA A 133 -16.14 9.05 -8.46
C ALA A 133 -17.51 9.11 -9.16
N LYS A 134 -18.45 8.28 -8.69
CA LYS A 134 -19.79 8.18 -9.26
C LYS A 134 -20.72 9.31 -8.78
N PRO A 135 -21.74 9.69 -9.57
CA PRO A 135 -22.75 10.66 -9.12
C PRO A 135 -23.41 10.26 -7.80
N GLY A 136 -23.57 11.21 -6.89
CA GLY A 136 -24.17 10.98 -5.56
C GLY A 136 -23.20 10.43 -4.51
N ILE A 137 -21.94 10.17 -4.87
CA ILE A 137 -20.90 9.77 -3.93
C ILE A 137 -20.19 11.02 -3.38
N THR A 138 -20.04 11.09 -2.07
CA THR A 138 -19.23 12.14 -1.43
C THR A 138 -17.76 11.79 -1.56
N LEU A 139 -16.97 12.68 -2.15
CA LEU A 139 -15.53 12.48 -2.35
C LEU A 139 -14.70 13.02 -1.17
N PRO A 140 -13.44 12.58 -1.03
CA PRO A 140 -12.49 13.23 -0.13
C PRO A 140 -12.29 14.72 -0.47
N PRO A 141 -12.02 15.58 0.53
CA PRO A 141 -11.79 15.25 1.94
C PRO A 141 -13.07 15.09 2.78
N ALA A 142 -14.25 15.33 2.20
CA ALA A 142 -15.52 15.27 2.94
C ALA A 142 -15.90 13.84 3.37
N ALA A 143 -15.55 12.84 2.56
CA ALA A 143 -15.60 11.43 2.93
C ALA A 143 -14.18 10.85 3.03
N LYS A 144 -13.94 9.99 4.02
CA LYS A 144 -12.67 9.29 4.19
C LYS A 144 -12.71 7.94 3.49
N VAL A 145 -11.63 7.61 2.79
CA VAL A 145 -11.35 6.24 2.38
C VAL A 145 -10.98 5.44 3.63
N LYS A 146 -11.55 4.24 3.76
CA LYS A 146 -11.23 3.28 4.82
C LYS A 146 -10.79 1.98 4.17
N VAL A 147 -9.80 1.34 4.75
CA VAL A 147 -9.37 0.01 4.36
C VAL A 147 -9.57 -0.87 5.59
N ASP A 148 -10.25 -2.00 5.43
CA ASP A 148 -10.36 -3.01 6.48
C ASP A 148 -8.94 -3.54 6.82
N ASP A 149 -8.78 -4.19 7.99
CA ASP A 149 -7.44 -4.60 8.45
C ASP A 149 -6.75 -5.53 7.43
N VAL A 150 -5.50 -5.24 7.11
CA VAL A 150 -4.73 -5.94 6.07
C VAL A 150 -3.61 -6.74 6.72
N ASP A 151 -3.63 -8.06 6.57
CA ASP A 151 -2.57 -8.95 7.05
C ASP A 151 -1.45 -9.08 5.99
N PRO A 152 -0.28 -8.45 6.18
CA PRO A 152 0.83 -8.58 5.24
C PRO A 152 1.47 -9.98 5.31
N LYS A 153 1.92 -10.48 4.17
CA LYS A 153 2.72 -11.69 4.03
C LYS A 153 4.18 -11.30 3.77
N GLY A 154 4.92 -11.04 4.85
CA GLY A 154 6.28 -10.52 4.75
C GLY A 154 6.27 -9.07 4.25
N ASP A 155 6.92 -8.82 3.11
CA ASP A 155 7.04 -7.50 2.50
C ASP A 155 5.98 -7.23 1.42
N THR A 156 4.95 -8.08 1.31
CA THR A 156 3.83 -7.88 0.39
C THR A 156 2.49 -8.00 1.09
N ALA A 157 1.47 -7.38 0.52
CA ALA A 157 0.07 -7.56 0.90
C ALA A 157 -0.82 -7.43 -0.32
N THR A 158 -1.99 -8.07 -0.28
CA THR A 158 -3.03 -7.94 -1.30
C THR A 158 -4.27 -7.38 -0.64
N VAL A 159 -4.83 -6.31 -1.21
CA VAL A 159 -6.02 -5.64 -0.69
C VAL A 159 -7.12 -5.72 -1.76
N PRO A 160 -8.19 -6.49 -1.52
CA PRO A 160 -9.29 -6.57 -2.46
C PRO A 160 -10.13 -5.29 -2.46
N ASP A 161 -10.68 -4.93 -3.62
CA ASP A 161 -11.60 -3.80 -3.81
C ASP A 161 -12.79 -3.76 -2.83
N THR A 162 -13.26 -4.94 -2.41
CA THR A 162 -14.32 -5.11 -1.39
C THR A 162 -13.93 -4.65 0.02
N SER A 163 -12.64 -4.63 0.35
CA SER A 163 -12.11 -4.16 1.64
C SER A 163 -11.83 -2.67 1.69
N ILE A 164 -11.95 -1.96 0.56
CA ILE A 164 -11.69 -0.54 0.45
C ILE A 164 -13.02 0.19 0.33
N LYS A 165 -13.32 1.08 1.27
CA LYS A 165 -14.63 1.75 1.41
C LYS A 165 -14.51 3.26 1.27
N LEU A 166 -15.45 3.85 0.53
CA LEU A 166 -15.71 5.29 0.47
C LEU A 166 -17.14 5.53 0.96
N GLY A 167 -17.26 6.02 2.20
CA GLY A 167 -18.56 6.07 2.88
C GLY A 167 -19.06 4.67 3.23
N ASP A 168 -20.25 4.33 2.74
CA ASP A 168 -20.93 3.04 2.93
C ASP A 168 -20.68 2.04 1.78
N LYS A 169 -20.02 2.47 0.70
CA LYS A 169 -19.78 1.65 -0.49
C LYS A 169 -18.34 1.18 -0.57
N SER A 170 -18.15 -0.06 -1.00
CA SER A 170 -16.82 -0.54 -1.40
C SER A 170 -16.42 -0.01 -2.77
N LEU A 171 -15.13 -0.01 -3.12
CA LEU A 171 -14.69 0.34 -4.48
C LEU A 171 -15.32 -0.59 -5.52
N ARG A 172 -15.46 -1.87 -5.16
CA ARG A 172 -16.24 -2.84 -5.92
C ARG A 172 -17.65 -2.32 -6.25
N ASP A 173 -18.42 -1.92 -5.24
CA ASP A 173 -19.78 -1.46 -5.46
C ASP A 173 -19.83 -0.25 -6.40
N LEU A 174 -18.85 0.65 -6.28
CA LEU A 174 -18.71 1.85 -7.13
C LEU A 174 -18.39 1.49 -8.59
N GLU A 175 -17.45 0.57 -8.81
CA GLU A 175 -17.05 0.08 -10.13
C GLU A 175 -18.20 -0.58 -10.88
N LEU A 176 -19.11 -1.22 -10.16
CA LEU A 176 -20.28 -1.88 -10.73
C LEU A 176 -21.45 -0.94 -11.01
N ILE A 177 -21.43 0.32 -10.56
CA ILE A 177 -22.51 1.27 -10.86
C ILE A 177 -22.64 1.47 -12.37
N GLY A 178 -23.83 1.17 -12.90
CA GLY A 178 -24.13 1.26 -14.31
C GLY A 178 -23.66 0.08 -15.17
N SER A 179 -23.07 -0.96 -14.56
CA SER A 179 -22.75 -2.21 -15.26
C SER A 179 -24.02 -3.01 -15.58
N SER A 180 -24.09 -3.56 -16.80
CA SER A 180 -25.15 -4.48 -17.23
C SER A 180 -24.56 -5.84 -17.59
N GLY A 181 -25.21 -6.93 -17.17
CA GLY A 181 -24.74 -8.30 -17.43
C GLY A 181 -24.19 -8.98 -16.17
N ASP A 182 -23.53 -10.13 -16.34
CA ASP A 182 -22.91 -10.85 -15.23
C ASP A 182 -21.60 -10.18 -14.81
N THR A 183 -21.54 -9.71 -13.57
CA THR A 183 -20.38 -9.04 -12.97
C THR A 183 -19.71 -9.90 -11.89
N SER A 184 -20.17 -11.15 -11.73
CA SER A 184 -19.72 -12.05 -10.66
C SER A 184 -18.23 -12.40 -10.74
N SER A 185 -17.63 -12.30 -11.93
CA SER A 185 -16.21 -12.63 -12.19
C SER A 185 -15.25 -11.45 -12.11
N PHE A 186 -15.74 -10.20 -12.19
CA PHE A 186 -14.88 -9.03 -12.07
C PHE A 186 -14.19 -9.06 -10.70
N ARG A 187 -12.89 -8.80 -10.58
CA ARG A 187 -12.09 -8.71 -9.34
C ARG A 187 -10.99 -7.67 -9.58
N LEU A 188 -10.90 -6.67 -8.68
CA LEU A 188 -9.75 -5.78 -8.59
C LEU A 188 -9.06 -6.03 -7.25
N ASP A 189 -7.81 -6.44 -7.33
CA ASP A 189 -6.95 -6.58 -6.17
C ASP A 189 -5.77 -5.61 -6.29
N LEU A 190 -5.51 -4.85 -5.23
CA LEU A 190 -4.36 -3.96 -5.14
C LEU A 190 -3.20 -4.67 -4.46
N GLN A 191 -2.06 -4.73 -5.14
CA GLN A 191 -0.83 -5.24 -4.55
C GLN A 191 -0.10 -4.10 -3.84
N VAL A 192 0.31 -4.36 -2.60
CA VAL A 192 1.06 -3.42 -1.77
C VAL A 192 2.40 -4.05 -1.43
N VAL A 193 3.48 -3.30 -1.59
CA VAL A 193 4.85 -3.77 -1.42
C VAL A 193 5.58 -2.87 -0.44
N LYS A 194 6.35 -3.48 0.45
CA LYS A 194 7.23 -2.79 1.38
C LYS A 194 8.61 -2.61 0.74
N LYS A 195 9.08 -1.37 0.69
CA LYS A 195 10.41 -1.00 0.20
C LYS A 195 11.04 -0.01 1.17
N ASP A 196 12.27 -0.28 1.59
CA ASP A 196 13.03 0.57 2.53
C ASP A 196 12.26 0.92 3.81
N GLY A 197 11.48 -0.03 4.33
CA GLY A 197 10.72 0.13 5.58
C GLY A 197 9.32 0.73 5.43
N ALA A 198 8.94 1.20 4.25
CA ALA A 198 7.65 1.84 4.00
C ALA A 198 6.82 1.11 2.93
N TRP A 199 5.50 1.25 2.99
CA TRP A 199 4.54 0.57 2.11
C TRP A 199 4.07 1.46 0.96
N TYR A 200 3.96 0.86 -0.22
CA TYR A 200 3.60 1.50 -1.49
C TYR A 200 2.68 0.60 -2.31
N VAL A 201 1.80 1.18 -3.13
CA VAL A 201 0.94 0.40 -4.04
C VAL A 201 1.77 0.00 -5.25
N GLY A 202 2.10 -1.29 -5.38
CA GLY A 202 3.03 -1.81 -6.39
C GLY A 202 2.37 -2.24 -7.71
N GLY A 203 1.06 -2.50 -7.73
CA GLY A 203 0.35 -2.95 -8.93
C GLY A 203 -1.12 -3.22 -8.70
N MET A 204 -1.84 -3.53 -9.77
CA MET A 204 -3.25 -3.93 -9.75
C MET A 204 -3.42 -5.19 -10.57
N ASP A 205 -4.10 -6.19 -10.02
CA ASP A 205 -4.57 -7.34 -10.78
C ASP A 205 -6.06 -7.18 -11.09
N ILE A 206 -6.40 -7.18 -12.38
CA ILE A 206 -7.78 -7.22 -12.85
C ILE A 206 -8.02 -8.60 -13.44
N LEU A 207 -8.68 -9.47 -12.68
CA LEU A 207 -9.07 -10.78 -13.18
C LEU A 207 -10.41 -10.65 -13.92
N ARG A 208 -10.41 -10.98 -15.21
CA ARG A 208 -11.63 -11.28 -15.98
C ARG A 208 -11.55 -12.75 -16.40
N SER A 209 -12.43 -13.58 -15.86
CA SER A 209 -12.57 -14.96 -16.35
C SER A 209 -13.18 -14.90 -17.76
N SER A 210 -12.40 -15.37 -18.73
CA SER A 210 -12.80 -15.66 -20.12
C SER A 210 -13.78 -16.83 -20.20
#